data_AF-A0AAD6I7K4-F1
#
_entry.id   AF-A0AAD6I7K4-F1
#
_cell.length_a   1.000
_cell.length_b   1.000
_cell.length_c   1.000
_cell.angle_alpha   90.00
_cell.angle_beta   90.00
_cell.angle_gamma   90.00
#
_symmetry.space_group_name_H-M   'P 1'
#
loop_
_entity.id
_entity.type
_entity.pdbx_description
1 polymer ?
#
loop_
_entity_poly.entity_id
_entity_poly.type
_entity_poly.pdbx_seq_one_letter_code
_entity_poly.pdbx_strand_id
1 'polypeptide(L)'
;MAPSKPKAGHVNMMADTNIANLPVEGLRAVMRGILANRPDCTPIFEEQTKNYLEETASKFSDVVVVEQTVDGPFRTTPSFQQLRKRICCMVGCGLCYQAIPLLQSIVEQVSQIKLSSDQSAIVDEIAGVDGDIIQAITAVQKTLFVETGSRQLSETERQPLEALLKALMTGKSAWETNAQPFVLERGLEATIDLVNPSLATAPVASTELLSEKPPGVISETFEMAGIQLPRLFSGLWQLSSPAWGIAPRSRIMQQFSKHVGSGLTAFDMADHYGDAEILFGQYRSASNYSDSLFAATKYCVFHPMTVTPEAIRAKIDERCQRLRTDKLDLLQFHWQFYNDPQYIDAMKYLQQDSRVKHLGLCNFDTEHMEKAIESGVKIYTNQVQFSLIDSRPTVKMVEFCNKNNIKLLTYGTLLGGLLAEKWVGKEAPDLYAETMTPSLRKYFAMIQNWGGWPLFQELLHTLQKIGRKHNVSVSNVATRWVLDFPCVGAVIVGARMGVSEQSQENLASLGWSLDADDQVLIQAILDRSSRAEMFESLGDCGGEYR
;
A
#
# COMPACT_ATOMS: atom_id res chain seq x y z
N MET A 1 29.31 -7.78 12.73
CA MET A 1 29.74 -8.29 14.06
C MET A 1 29.89 -9.80 13.95
N ALA A 2 30.93 -10.40 14.54
CA ALA A 2 31.01 -11.85 14.63
C ALA A 2 29.79 -12.39 15.40
N PRO A 3 29.19 -13.53 15.02
CA PRO A 3 28.06 -14.09 15.73
C PRO A 3 28.46 -14.28 17.20
N SER A 4 27.73 -13.63 18.11
CA SER A 4 27.96 -13.86 19.53
C SER A 4 27.65 -15.33 19.79
N LYS A 5 28.63 -16.10 20.29
CA LYS A 5 28.36 -17.47 20.75
C LYS A 5 27.14 -17.41 21.66
N PRO A 6 26.13 -18.29 21.48
CA PRO A 6 24.98 -18.29 22.37
C PRO A 6 25.51 -18.38 23.79
N LYS A 7 25.29 -17.31 24.58
CA LYS A 7 25.41 -17.43 26.03
C LYS A 7 24.51 -18.61 26.37
N ALA A 8 24.97 -19.54 27.19
CA ALA A 8 24.13 -20.60 27.75
C ALA A 8 23.06 -19.93 28.65
N GLY A 9 22.10 -19.28 28.02
CA GLY A 9 20.96 -18.66 28.64
C GLY A 9 19.98 -19.79 28.87
N HIS A 10 19.83 -20.18 30.13
CA HIS A 10 18.75 -21.04 30.54
C HIS A 10 17.44 -20.32 30.20
N VAL A 11 16.75 -20.74 29.13
CA VAL A 11 15.35 -20.36 28.95
C VAL A 11 14.63 -20.94 30.16
N ASN A 12 14.01 -20.07 30.97
CA ASN A 12 13.25 -20.47 32.14
C ASN A 12 12.28 -21.59 31.72
N MET A 13 12.28 -22.72 32.42
CA MET A 13 11.39 -23.86 32.10
C MET A 13 9.92 -23.46 31.97
N MET A 14 9.45 -22.44 32.71
CA MET A 14 8.09 -21.92 32.58
C MET A 14 7.85 -21.18 31.26
N ALA A 15 8.85 -20.47 30.74
CA ALA A 15 8.79 -19.84 29.43
C ALA A 15 8.80 -20.90 28.31
N ASP A 16 9.64 -21.94 28.45
CA ASP A 16 9.67 -23.06 27.51
C ASP A 16 8.34 -23.83 27.50
N THR A 17 7.73 -24.03 28.66
CA THR A 17 6.38 -24.62 28.79
C THR A 17 5.35 -23.80 28.00
N ASN A 18 5.41 -22.46 28.05
CA ASN A 18 4.52 -21.62 27.25
C ASN A 18 4.81 -21.79 25.74
N ILE A 19 6.09 -21.79 25.34
CA ILE A 19 6.48 -21.96 23.93
C ILE A 19 6.01 -23.31 23.37
N ALA A 20 6.14 -24.38 24.15
CA ALA A 20 5.81 -25.73 23.73
C ALA A 20 4.30 -26.02 23.66
N ASN A 21 3.49 -25.33 24.48
CA ASN A 21 2.07 -25.66 24.63
C ASN A 21 1.10 -24.59 24.07
N LEU A 22 1.55 -23.36 23.85
CA LEU A 22 0.69 -22.36 23.21
C LEU A 22 0.36 -22.80 21.77
N PRO A 23 -0.89 -22.67 21.33
CA PRO A 23 -1.21 -22.84 19.92
C PRO A 23 -0.42 -21.82 19.10
N VAL A 24 -0.15 -22.15 17.83
CA VAL A 24 0.63 -21.29 16.91
C VAL A 24 0.09 -19.85 16.89
N GLU A 25 -1.22 -19.71 16.99
CA GLU A 25 -1.91 -18.41 16.96
C GLU A 25 -1.64 -17.61 18.24
N GLY A 26 -1.58 -18.29 19.38
CA GLY A 26 -1.14 -17.71 20.65
C GLY A 26 0.33 -17.30 20.63
N LEU A 27 1.21 -18.08 20.01
CA LEU A 27 2.63 -17.71 19.86
C LEU A 27 2.80 -16.45 18.99
N ARG A 28 2.08 -16.38 17.86
CA ARG A 28 2.07 -15.20 16.99
C ARG A 28 1.53 -13.98 17.73
N ALA A 29 0.49 -14.16 18.54
CA ALA A 29 -0.09 -13.13 19.39
C ALA A 29 0.92 -12.56 20.39
N VAL A 30 1.55 -13.45 21.17
CA VAL A 30 2.54 -13.10 22.18
C VAL A 30 3.74 -12.41 21.54
N MET A 31 4.27 -12.93 20.43
CA MET A 31 5.41 -12.32 19.74
C MET A 31 5.08 -10.90 19.25
N ARG A 32 3.91 -10.70 18.63
CA ARG A 32 3.45 -9.36 18.23
C ARG A 32 3.29 -8.43 19.42
N GLY A 33 2.77 -8.92 20.54
CA GLY A 33 2.65 -8.17 21.78
C GLY A 33 4.02 -7.75 22.33
N ILE A 34 5.02 -8.63 22.30
CA ILE A 34 6.40 -8.30 22.68
C ILE A 34 6.94 -7.19 21.78
N LEU A 35 6.88 -7.36 20.45
CA LEU A 35 7.44 -6.39 19.51
C LEU A 35 6.74 -5.02 19.57
N ALA A 36 5.43 -5.00 19.81
CA ALA A 36 4.67 -3.75 19.96
C ALA A 36 5.03 -2.99 21.25
N ASN A 37 5.24 -3.69 22.37
CA ASN A 37 5.59 -3.06 23.65
C ASN A 37 7.09 -2.84 23.83
N ARG A 38 7.92 -3.57 23.08
CA ARG A 38 9.39 -3.54 23.11
C ARG A 38 9.94 -3.51 21.69
N PRO A 39 9.84 -2.37 20.98
CA PRO A 39 10.36 -2.24 19.62
C PRO A 39 11.86 -2.51 19.51
N ASP A 40 12.60 -2.33 20.61
CA ASP A 40 14.03 -2.66 20.72
C ASP A 40 14.33 -4.16 20.58
N CYS A 41 13.32 -5.04 20.72
CA CYS A 41 13.45 -6.47 20.46
C CYS A 41 13.36 -6.84 18.97
N THR A 42 12.90 -5.94 18.09
CA THR A 42 12.72 -6.23 16.65
C THR A 42 14.01 -6.71 15.97
N PRO A 43 15.17 -6.03 16.13
CA PRO A 43 16.41 -6.48 15.50
C PRO A 43 16.87 -7.87 15.98
N ILE A 44 16.60 -8.20 17.25
CA ILE A 44 16.93 -9.52 17.83
C ILE A 44 16.03 -10.60 17.22
N PHE A 45 14.73 -10.33 17.09
CA PHE A 45 13.80 -11.25 16.45
C PHE A 45 14.19 -11.52 14.98
N GLU A 46 14.56 -10.47 14.24
CA GLU A 46 15.03 -10.57 12.86
C GLU A 46 16.34 -11.38 12.76
N GLU A 47 17.30 -11.14 13.66
CA GLU A 47 18.56 -11.90 13.71
C GLU A 47 18.32 -13.39 14.01
N GLN A 48 17.49 -13.72 15.00
CA GLN A 48 17.17 -15.12 15.30
C GLN A 48 16.39 -15.80 14.17
N THR A 49 15.50 -15.06 13.50
CA THR A 49 14.80 -15.54 12.29
C THR A 49 15.78 -15.85 11.17
N LYS A 50 16.76 -14.95 10.94
CA LYS A 50 17.83 -15.15 9.97
C LYS A 50 18.66 -16.40 10.28
N ASN A 51 19.09 -16.58 11.52
CA ASN A 51 19.85 -17.77 11.94
C ASN A 51 19.07 -19.06 11.69
N TYR A 52 17.79 -19.11 12.08
CA TYR A 52 16.92 -20.26 11.82
C TYR A 52 16.78 -20.57 10.33
N LEU A 53 16.61 -19.54 9.49
CA LEU A 53 16.52 -19.71 8.05
C LEU A 53 17.83 -20.26 7.50
N GLU A 54 18.98 -19.71 7.86
CA GLU A 54 20.29 -20.19 7.41
C GLU A 54 20.54 -21.65 7.82
N GLU A 55 20.26 -22.03 9.07
CA GLU A 55 20.41 -23.41 9.59
C GLU A 55 19.51 -24.43 8.87
N THR A 56 18.36 -23.99 8.36
CA THR A 56 17.38 -24.85 7.70
C THR A 56 17.44 -24.79 6.17
N ALA A 57 18.40 -24.06 5.58
CA ALA A 57 18.46 -23.79 4.15
C ALA A 57 18.52 -25.05 3.28
N SER A 58 19.27 -26.07 3.69
CA SER A 58 19.43 -27.33 2.94
C SER A 58 18.13 -28.10 2.72
N LYS A 59 17.11 -27.89 3.56
CA LYS A 59 15.78 -28.52 3.42
C LYS A 59 14.98 -27.95 2.24
N PHE A 60 15.41 -26.81 1.72
CA PHE A 60 14.70 -26.05 0.68
C PHE A 60 15.50 -25.93 -0.63
N SER A 61 16.62 -26.65 -0.74
CA SER A 61 17.36 -26.81 -1.99
C SER A 61 16.66 -27.82 -2.89
N ASP A 62 16.58 -27.53 -4.19
CA ASP A 62 16.09 -28.45 -5.24
C ASP A 62 14.67 -29.00 -5.01
N VAL A 63 13.81 -28.19 -4.40
CA VAL A 63 12.45 -28.59 -4.10
C VAL A 63 11.56 -28.47 -5.34
N VAL A 64 10.85 -29.55 -5.65
CA VAL A 64 9.82 -29.56 -6.69
C VAL A 64 8.60 -28.78 -6.19
N VAL A 65 8.26 -27.70 -6.87
CA VAL A 65 7.15 -26.81 -6.48
C VAL A 65 5.91 -26.97 -7.33
N VAL A 66 6.05 -27.51 -8.53
CA VAL A 66 4.93 -27.84 -9.43
C VAL A 66 5.15 -29.21 -10.02
N GLU A 67 4.05 -29.96 -10.16
CA GLU A 67 4.07 -31.31 -10.72
C GLU A 67 2.91 -31.49 -11.68
N GLN A 68 3.13 -32.32 -12.70
CA GLN A 68 2.08 -32.77 -13.60
C GLN A 68 1.45 -34.02 -13.02
N THR A 69 0.12 -34.05 -12.92
CA THR A 69 -0.59 -35.25 -12.46
C THR A 69 -0.59 -36.32 -13.56
N VAL A 70 -0.60 -37.60 -13.15
CA VAL A 70 -0.38 -38.78 -14.02
C VAL A 70 -1.24 -38.78 -15.29
N ASP A 71 -2.48 -38.27 -15.21
CA ASP A 71 -3.42 -38.19 -16.33
C ASP A 71 -4.04 -36.79 -16.49
N GLY A 72 -3.42 -35.72 -15.96
CA GLY A 72 -4.17 -34.49 -15.69
C GLY A 72 -3.38 -33.17 -15.63
N PRO A 73 -4.01 -32.14 -15.02
CA PRO A 73 -3.48 -30.78 -14.99
C PRO A 73 -2.21 -30.67 -14.13
N PHE A 74 -1.47 -29.57 -14.31
CA PHE A 74 -0.45 -29.17 -13.36
C PHE A 74 -1.10 -28.78 -12.02
N ARG A 75 -0.38 -29.00 -10.92
CA ARG A 75 -0.73 -28.47 -9.59
C ARG A 75 0.53 -28.02 -8.84
N THR A 76 0.34 -27.16 -7.85
CA THR A 76 1.41 -26.85 -6.90
C THR A 76 1.58 -27.97 -5.88
N THR A 77 2.81 -28.17 -5.42
CA THR A 77 3.12 -29.14 -4.35
C THR A 77 2.95 -28.48 -2.97
N PRO A 78 2.80 -29.23 -1.88
CA PRO A 78 2.82 -28.66 -0.53
C PRO A 78 4.08 -27.81 -0.26
N SER A 79 5.19 -28.19 -0.88
CA SER A 79 6.45 -27.49 -0.76
C SER A 79 6.47 -26.12 -1.42
N PHE A 80 5.63 -25.87 -2.44
CA PHE A 80 5.46 -24.54 -3.03
C PHE A 80 5.05 -23.50 -1.99
N GLN A 81 4.00 -23.80 -1.21
CA GLN A 81 3.52 -22.89 -0.17
C GLN A 81 4.52 -22.72 0.97
N GLN A 82 5.26 -23.77 1.31
CA GLN A 82 6.32 -23.69 2.32
C GLN A 82 7.49 -22.81 1.85
N LEU A 83 7.91 -22.96 0.59
CA LEU A 83 8.99 -22.18 0.00
C LEU A 83 8.61 -20.70 -0.12
N ARG A 84 7.38 -20.40 -0.55
CA ARG A 84 6.86 -19.03 -0.58
C ARG A 84 6.84 -18.37 0.80
N LYS A 85 6.29 -19.05 1.82
CA LYS A 85 6.31 -18.57 3.21
C LYS A 85 7.73 -18.32 3.71
N ARG A 86 8.66 -19.21 3.36
CA ARG A 86 10.09 -19.07 3.68
C ARG A 86 10.69 -17.83 3.02
N ILE A 87 10.44 -17.62 1.73
CA ILE A 87 10.89 -16.43 0.99
C ILE A 87 10.37 -15.15 1.65
N CYS A 88 9.09 -15.12 2.05
CA CYS A 88 8.52 -13.99 2.79
C CYS A 88 9.27 -13.72 4.10
N CYS A 89 9.62 -14.76 4.87
CA CYS A 89 10.44 -14.61 6.08
C CYS A 89 11.85 -14.10 5.76
N MET A 90 12.49 -14.62 4.72
CA MET A 90 13.82 -14.18 4.28
C MET A 90 13.83 -12.70 3.91
N VAL A 91 12.87 -12.25 3.11
CA VAL A 91 12.70 -10.84 2.75
C VAL A 91 12.45 -10.00 4.01
N GLY A 92 11.59 -10.47 4.92
CA GLY A 92 11.25 -9.79 6.16
C GLY A 92 12.42 -9.61 7.15
N CYS A 93 13.42 -10.48 7.13
CA CYS A 93 14.61 -10.39 8.00
C CYS A 93 15.88 -9.96 7.26
N GLY A 94 15.75 -9.30 6.09
CA GLY A 94 16.88 -8.72 5.36
C GLY A 94 17.71 -9.70 4.51
N LEU A 95 17.28 -10.95 4.32
CA LEU A 95 17.90 -11.94 3.43
C LEU A 95 17.38 -11.84 1.99
N CYS A 96 17.14 -10.62 1.49
CA CYS A 96 16.50 -10.40 0.19
C CYS A 96 17.29 -11.01 -0.98
N TYR A 97 18.62 -10.84 -1.03
CA TYR A 97 19.46 -11.42 -2.08
C TYR A 97 19.50 -12.95 -2.04
N GLN A 98 19.47 -13.57 -0.85
CA GLN A 98 19.42 -15.03 -0.70
C GLN A 98 18.06 -15.61 -1.13
N ALA A 99 16.99 -14.80 -1.12
CA ALA A 99 15.68 -15.21 -1.59
C ALA A 99 15.60 -15.23 -3.13
N ILE A 100 16.39 -14.42 -3.84
CA ILE A 100 16.34 -14.29 -5.30
C ILE A 100 16.60 -15.63 -6.03
N PRO A 101 17.61 -16.45 -5.68
CA PRO A 101 17.81 -17.76 -6.31
C PRO A 101 16.64 -18.73 -6.09
N LEU A 102 15.96 -18.66 -4.93
CA LEU A 102 14.78 -19.51 -4.67
C LEU A 102 13.60 -19.09 -5.55
N LEU A 103 13.39 -17.77 -5.73
CA LEU A 103 12.41 -17.24 -6.66
C LEU A 103 12.73 -17.63 -8.11
N GLN A 104 13.99 -17.53 -8.51
CA GLN A 104 14.45 -17.98 -9.83
C GLN A 104 14.10 -19.46 -10.06
N SER A 105 14.38 -20.34 -9.09
CA SER A 105 14.04 -21.76 -9.21
C SER A 105 12.54 -22.00 -9.36
N ILE A 106 11.69 -21.25 -8.63
CA ILE A 106 10.24 -21.31 -8.81
C ILE A 106 9.84 -20.86 -10.22
N VAL A 107 10.39 -19.75 -10.70
CA VAL A 107 10.12 -19.21 -12.05
C VAL A 107 10.48 -20.23 -13.12
N GLU A 108 11.65 -20.87 -13.03
CA GLU A 108 12.10 -21.88 -13.98
C GLU A 108 11.16 -23.10 -14.03
N GLN A 109 10.67 -23.57 -12.87
CA GLN A 109 9.71 -24.68 -12.81
C GLN A 109 8.33 -24.28 -13.35
N VAL A 110 7.84 -23.09 -12.99
CA VAL A 110 6.56 -22.54 -13.47
C VAL A 110 6.58 -22.30 -14.98
N SER A 111 7.74 -21.94 -15.54
CA SER A 111 7.90 -21.71 -16.98
C SER A 111 7.67 -22.97 -17.82
N GLN A 112 7.74 -24.16 -17.23
CA GLN A 112 7.49 -25.44 -17.92
C GLN A 112 6.01 -25.81 -17.98
N ILE A 113 5.14 -25.07 -17.27
CA ILE A 113 3.71 -25.37 -17.21
C ILE A 113 3.06 -25.08 -18.55
N LYS A 114 2.24 -26.02 -19.00
CA LYS A 114 1.34 -25.86 -20.15
C LYS A 114 -0.09 -25.92 -19.64
N LEU A 115 -0.74 -24.77 -19.54
CA LEU A 115 -2.11 -24.71 -19.02
C LEU A 115 -3.07 -25.38 -20.03
N SER A 116 -4.00 -26.20 -19.55
CA SER A 116 -5.20 -26.58 -20.32
C SER A 116 -6.29 -25.52 -20.13
N SER A 117 -7.39 -25.59 -20.90
CA SER A 117 -8.45 -24.57 -20.95
C SER A 117 -9.27 -24.39 -19.65
N ASP A 118 -8.89 -25.03 -18.53
CA ASP A 118 -9.63 -24.97 -17.26
C ASP A 118 -8.70 -25.10 -16.02
N GLN A 119 -7.66 -24.27 -15.92
CA GLN A 119 -6.71 -24.27 -14.79
C GLN A 119 -6.57 -22.88 -14.12
N SER A 120 -7.69 -22.25 -13.78
CA SER A 120 -7.67 -20.93 -13.10
C SER A 120 -7.03 -20.97 -11.71
N ALA A 121 -7.21 -22.07 -10.97
CA ALA A 121 -6.70 -22.20 -9.60
C ALA A 121 -5.17 -22.16 -9.51
N ILE A 122 -4.46 -22.89 -10.39
CA ILE A 122 -2.99 -22.87 -10.40
C ILE A 122 -2.45 -21.50 -10.83
N VAL A 123 -3.14 -20.82 -11.75
CA VAL A 123 -2.79 -19.46 -12.18
C VAL A 123 -2.85 -18.48 -11.01
N ASP A 124 -3.91 -18.53 -10.20
CA ASP A 124 -4.02 -17.67 -9.02
C ASP A 124 -2.94 -18.00 -7.96
N GLU A 125 -2.60 -19.29 -7.78
CA GLU A 125 -1.52 -19.70 -6.87
C GLU A 125 -0.14 -19.24 -7.34
N ILE A 126 0.15 -19.36 -8.64
CA ILE A 126 1.39 -18.91 -9.28
C ILE A 126 1.49 -17.38 -9.28
N ALA A 127 0.38 -16.67 -9.50
CA ALA A 127 0.36 -15.21 -9.37
C ALA A 127 0.82 -14.75 -7.98
N GLY A 128 0.71 -15.62 -6.97
CA GLY A 128 1.31 -15.40 -5.67
C GLY A 128 2.83 -15.21 -5.67
N VAL A 129 3.54 -15.93 -6.54
CA VAL A 129 5.00 -15.79 -6.74
C VAL A 129 5.32 -14.42 -7.28
N ASP A 130 4.46 -13.87 -8.14
CA ASP A 130 4.61 -12.54 -8.72
C ASP A 130 4.70 -11.47 -7.60
N GLY A 131 3.82 -11.57 -6.61
CA GLY A 131 3.85 -10.75 -5.41
C GLY A 131 5.08 -10.95 -4.53
N ASP A 132 5.62 -12.17 -4.46
CA ASP A 132 6.83 -12.48 -3.70
C ASP A 132 8.08 -11.90 -4.39
N ILE A 133 8.14 -11.93 -5.72
CA ILE A 133 9.19 -11.27 -6.52
C ILE A 133 9.16 -9.76 -6.26
N ILE A 134 8.00 -9.12 -6.38
CA ILE A 134 7.86 -7.67 -6.14
C ILE A 134 8.37 -7.29 -4.75
N GLN A 135 8.02 -8.06 -3.71
CA GLN A 135 8.51 -7.80 -2.36
C GLN A 135 10.03 -7.96 -2.24
N ALA A 136 10.61 -8.99 -2.87
CA ALA A 136 12.05 -9.18 -2.87
C ALA A 136 12.79 -8.05 -3.59
N ILE A 137 12.30 -7.62 -4.77
CA ILE A 137 12.85 -6.48 -5.52
C ILE A 137 12.73 -5.18 -4.72
N THR A 138 11.57 -4.94 -4.10
CA THR A 138 11.35 -3.77 -3.22
C THR A 138 12.33 -3.78 -2.03
N ALA A 139 12.57 -4.94 -1.43
CA ALA A 139 13.53 -5.08 -0.34
C ALA A 139 14.97 -4.83 -0.81
N VAL A 140 15.35 -5.30 -2.00
CA VAL A 140 16.64 -4.97 -2.61
C VAL A 140 16.79 -3.47 -2.85
N GLN A 141 15.78 -2.80 -3.39
CA GLN A 141 15.82 -1.34 -3.56
C GLN A 141 16.09 -0.60 -2.24
N LYS A 142 15.53 -1.09 -1.12
CA LYS A 142 15.78 -0.52 0.20
C LYS A 142 17.23 -0.68 0.67
N THR A 143 17.92 -1.77 0.32
CA THR A 143 19.35 -1.96 0.69
C THR A 143 20.31 -1.05 -0.09
N LEU A 144 19.82 -0.43 -1.17
CA LEU A 144 20.58 0.52 -1.98
C LEU A 144 20.48 1.95 -1.45
N PHE A 145 19.64 2.21 -0.45
CA PHE A 145 19.53 3.54 0.16
C PHE A 145 20.83 3.96 0.84
N VAL A 146 21.26 5.19 0.57
CA VAL A 146 22.40 5.87 1.20
C VAL A 146 22.00 7.31 1.52
N GLU A 147 22.75 8.01 2.37
CA GLU A 147 22.40 9.37 2.81
C GLU A 147 22.17 10.35 1.65
N THR A 148 22.82 10.16 0.51
CA THR A 148 22.71 11.03 -0.68
C THR A 148 21.73 10.50 -1.74
N GLY A 149 20.92 9.48 -1.43
CA GLY A 149 19.93 8.91 -2.33
C GLY A 149 20.03 7.39 -2.43
N SER A 150 20.38 6.87 -3.61
CA SER A 150 20.52 5.43 -3.83
C SER A 150 21.82 5.13 -4.58
N ARG A 151 22.59 4.16 -4.07
CA ARG A 151 23.78 3.67 -4.76
C ARG A 151 23.40 2.68 -5.86
N GLN A 152 24.32 2.45 -6.78
CA GLN A 152 24.18 1.40 -7.77
C GLN A 152 24.40 0.01 -7.14
N LEU A 153 23.82 -1.01 -7.80
CA LEU A 153 24.12 -2.40 -7.51
C LEU A 153 25.61 -2.68 -7.77
N SER A 154 26.26 -3.38 -6.86
CA SER A 154 27.56 -4.00 -7.13
C SER A 154 27.40 -5.21 -8.07
N GLU A 155 28.49 -5.64 -8.70
CA GLU A 155 28.47 -6.79 -9.61
C GLU A 155 27.93 -8.07 -8.93
N THR A 156 28.33 -8.33 -7.69
CA THR A 156 27.88 -9.49 -6.91
C THR A 156 26.40 -9.43 -6.53
N GLU A 157 25.86 -8.22 -6.32
CA GLU A 157 24.43 -8.02 -6.05
C GLU A 157 23.60 -8.11 -7.33
N ARG A 158 24.18 -7.71 -8.47
CA ARG A 158 23.54 -7.71 -9.78
C ARG A 158 23.36 -9.11 -10.35
N GLN A 159 24.36 -9.96 -10.21
CA GLN A 159 24.36 -11.33 -10.76
C GLN A 159 23.08 -12.16 -10.46
N PRO A 160 22.60 -12.30 -9.21
CA PRO A 160 21.38 -13.07 -8.95
C PRO A 160 20.12 -12.42 -9.55
N LEU A 161 20.08 -11.08 -9.62
CA LEU A 161 18.95 -10.35 -10.22
C LEU A 161 18.89 -10.54 -11.74
N GLU A 162 20.04 -10.54 -12.41
CA GLU A 162 20.13 -10.82 -13.84
C GLU A 162 19.77 -12.28 -14.17
N ALA A 163 20.13 -13.22 -13.30
CA ALA A 163 19.70 -14.61 -13.44
C ALA A 163 18.17 -14.76 -13.31
N LEU A 164 17.57 -14.11 -12.31
CA LEU A 164 16.12 -14.04 -12.16
C LEU A 164 15.45 -13.37 -13.38
N LEU A 165 15.98 -12.24 -13.85
CA LEU A 165 15.46 -11.54 -15.02
C LEU A 165 15.48 -12.44 -16.26
N LYS A 166 16.59 -13.15 -16.50
CA LYS A 166 16.71 -14.09 -17.61
C LYS A 166 15.69 -15.23 -17.51
N ALA A 167 15.48 -15.78 -16.31
CA ALA A 167 14.47 -16.80 -16.08
C ALA A 167 13.05 -16.30 -16.38
N LEU A 168 12.71 -15.08 -15.94
CA LEU A 168 11.42 -14.45 -16.20
C LEU A 168 11.20 -14.18 -17.69
N MET A 169 12.20 -13.65 -18.41
CA MET A 169 12.13 -13.42 -19.85
C MET A 169 11.98 -14.73 -20.64
N THR A 170 12.70 -15.77 -20.23
CA THR A 170 12.59 -17.10 -20.84
C THR A 170 11.20 -17.69 -20.60
N GLY A 171 10.67 -17.55 -19.38
CA GLY A 171 9.32 -17.97 -19.02
C GLY A 171 8.24 -17.24 -19.82
N LYS A 172 8.35 -15.91 -19.96
CA LYS A 172 7.44 -15.12 -20.81
C LYS A 172 7.42 -15.64 -22.23
N SER A 173 8.58 -15.83 -22.86
CA SER A 173 8.69 -16.36 -24.21
C SER A 173 8.08 -17.77 -24.35
N ALA A 174 8.29 -18.64 -23.36
CA ALA A 174 7.71 -19.99 -23.37
C ALA A 174 6.17 -19.98 -23.29
N TRP A 175 5.59 -19.12 -22.44
CA TRP A 175 4.15 -18.98 -22.30
C TRP A 175 3.51 -18.35 -23.54
N GLU A 176 4.10 -17.28 -24.07
CA GLU A 176 3.63 -16.60 -25.28
C GLU A 176 3.67 -17.52 -26.51
N THR A 177 4.68 -18.38 -26.64
CA THR A 177 4.77 -19.39 -27.71
C THR A 177 3.60 -20.37 -27.67
N ASN A 178 3.03 -20.62 -26.48
CA ASN A 178 1.83 -21.44 -26.30
C ASN A 178 0.52 -20.63 -26.37
N ALA A 179 0.59 -19.36 -26.78
CA ALA A 179 -0.53 -18.41 -26.77
C ALA A 179 -1.18 -18.23 -25.38
N GLN A 180 -0.36 -18.31 -24.32
CA GLN A 180 -0.79 -18.16 -22.93
C GLN A 180 -0.26 -16.83 -22.35
N PRO A 181 -1.08 -16.08 -21.60
CA PRO A 181 -0.64 -14.85 -20.96
C PRO A 181 0.33 -15.19 -19.82
N PHE A 182 1.50 -14.56 -19.82
CA PHE A 182 2.49 -14.79 -18.77
C PHE A 182 2.02 -14.25 -17.41
N VAL A 183 2.03 -15.11 -16.40
CA VAL A 183 1.43 -14.81 -15.08
C VAL A 183 2.36 -14.09 -14.10
N LEU A 184 3.67 -14.05 -14.39
CA LEU A 184 4.68 -13.39 -13.56
C LEU A 184 5.17 -12.07 -14.19
N GLU A 185 4.28 -11.40 -14.93
CA GLU A 185 4.62 -10.19 -15.66
C GLU A 185 4.93 -9.01 -14.73
N ARG A 186 4.33 -8.94 -13.54
CA ARG A 186 4.56 -7.81 -12.63
C ARG A 186 5.97 -7.87 -12.04
N GLY A 187 6.40 -9.05 -11.63
CA GLY A 187 7.74 -9.34 -11.13
C GLY A 187 8.80 -9.19 -12.21
N LEU A 188 8.50 -9.54 -13.46
CA LEU A 188 9.36 -9.23 -14.60
C LEU A 188 9.60 -7.72 -14.73
N GLU A 189 8.54 -6.93 -14.76
CA GLU A 189 8.64 -5.47 -14.93
C GLU A 189 9.34 -4.79 -13.75
N ALA A 190 9.05 -5.21 -12.52
CA ALA A 190 9.77 -4.73 -11.33
C ALA A 190 11.28 -5.09 -11.38
N THR A 191 11.61 -6.29 -11.86
CA THR A 191 13.02 -6.71 -12.01
C THR A 191 13.72 -5.91 -13.12
N ILE A 192 13.03 -5.62 -14.23
CA ILE A 192 13.55 -4.75 -15.29
C ILE A 192 13.80 -3.34 -14.74
N ASP A 193 12.83 -2.76 -14.01
CA ASP A 193 12.96 -1.41 -13.41
C ASP A 193 14.22 -1.29 -12.54
N LEU A 194 14.56 -2.34 -11.79
CA LEU A 194 15.74 -2.36 -10.94
C LEU A 194 17.05 -2.62 -11.71
N VAL A 195 17.07 -3.60 -12.62
CA VAL A 195 18.33 -4.10 -13.23
C VAL A 195 18.68 -3.35 -14.52
N ASN A 196 17.67 -2.98 -15.30
CA ASN A 196 17.83 -2.28 -16.57
C ASN A 196 16.66 -1.30 -16.85
N PRO A 197 16.65 -0.14 -16.16
CA PRO A 197 15.66 0.92 -16.33
C PRO A 197 15.36 1.31 -17.79
N SER A 198 16.37 1.25 -18.66
CA SER A 198 16.23 1.64 -20.07
C SER A 198 15.26 0.74 -20.84
N LEU A 199 15.11 -0.52 -20.44
CA LEU A 199 14.15 -1.46 -21.03
C LEU A 199 12.72 -1.28 -20.50
N ALA A 200 12.52 -0.67 -19.33
CA ALA A 200 11.20 -0.51 -18.68
C ALA A 200 10.28 0.51 -19.38
N THR A 201 10.82 1.32 -20.30
CA THR A 201 10.14 2.46 -20.92
C THR A 201 9.47 2.15 -22.27
N ALA A 202 9.52 0.89 -22.73
CA ALA A 202 8.87 0.50 -23.98
C ALA A 202 7.33 0.70 -23.90
N PRO A 203 6.69 1.34 -24.90
CA PRO A 203 5.24 1.48 -24.94
C PRO A 203 4.57 0.10 -24.90
N VAL A 204 3.63 -0.09 -23.97
CA VAL A 204 2.77 -1.28 -23.99
C VAL A 204 1.75 -1.09 -25.12
N ALA A 205 1.60 -2.09 -25.99
CA ALA A 205 0.66 -2.00 -27.10
C ALA A 205 -0.78 -1.79 -26.56
N SER A 206 -1.49 -0.80 -27.12
CA SER A 206 -2.89 -0.46 -26.78
C SER A 206 -3.86 -1.63 -26.95
N THR A 207 -3.46 -2.68 -27.68
CA THR A 207 -4.19 -3.93 -27.87
C THR A 207 -4.38 -4.76 -26.59
N GLU A 208 -3.79 -4.41 -25.45
CA GLU A 208 -4.05 -5.09 -24.17
C GLU A 208 -5.34 -4.62 -23.47
N LEU A 209 -5.86 -3.44 -23.81
CA LEU A 209 -7.07 -2.85 -23.20
C LEU A 209 -8.30 -3.00 -24.12
N LEU A 210 -8.52 -4.19 -24.69
CA LEU A 210 -9.49 -4.51 -25.77
C LEU A 210 -10.96 -4.06 -25.57
N SER A 211 -11.34 -3.51 -24.42
CA SER A 211 -12.70 -3.01 -24.14
C SER A 211 -12.74 -1.76 -23.25
N GLU A 212 -11.77 -0.85 -23.38
CA GLU A 212 -11.75 0.39 -22.59
C GLU A 212 -12.96 1.30 -22.93
N LYS A 213 -13.80 1.56 -21.91
CA LYS A 213 -14.91 2.51 -22.00
C LYS A 213 -14.40 3.94 -21.80
N PRO A 214 -15.06 4.96 -22.38
CA PRO A 214 -14.76 6.34 -22.04
C PRO A 214 -14.93 6.58 -20.53
N PRO A 215 -14.19 7.54 -19.94
CA PRO A 215 -14.34 7.91 -18.55
C PRO A 215 -15.81 8.19 -18.20
N GLY A 216 -16.28 7.57 -17.12
CA GLY A 216 -17.62 7.84 -16.60
C GLY A 216 -17.72 9.26 -16.05
N VAL A 217 -18.94 9.80 -16.01
CA VAL A 217 -19.19 11.11 -15.37
C VAL A 217 -19.41 10.88 -13.88
N ILE A 218 -18.64 11.57 -13.04
CA ILE A 218 -18.84 11.58 -11.59
C ILE A 218 -19.74 12.74 -11.16
N SER A 219 -20.61 12.52 -10.17
CA SER A 219 -21.60 13.50 -9.73
C SER A 219 -21.02 14.67 -8.93
N GLU A 220 -19.91 14.46 -8.23
CA GLU A 220 -19.26 15.47 -7.39
C GLU A 220 -17.77 15.59 -7.69
N THR A 221 -17.31 16.83 -7.86
CA THR A 221 -15.90 17.18 -8.09
C THR A 221 -15.48 18.30 -7.15
N PHE A 222 -14.16 18.49 -6.99
CA PHE A 222 -13.59 19.66 -6.36
C PHE A 222 -12.58 20.32 -7.31
N GLU A 223 -12.40 21.63 -7.17
CA GLU A 223 -11.39 22.36 -7.91
C GLU A 223 -10.06 22.38 -7.15
N MET A 224 -8.97 22.10 -7.85
CA MET A 224 -7.60 22.32 -7.39
C MET A 224 -6.78 22.90 -8.54
N ALA A 225 -6.24 24.10 -8.35
CA ALA A 225 -5.40 24.77 -9.35
C ALA A 225 -6.06 24.93 -10.74
N GLY A 226 -7.38 25.15 -10.79
CA GLY A 226 -8.14 25.21 -12.05
C GLY A 226 -8.44 23.86 -12.69
N ILE A 227 -8.14 22.74 -12.01
CA ILE A 227 -8.45 21.38 -12.46
C ILE A 227 -9.62 20.84 -11.64
N GLN A 228 -10.64 20.32 -12.32
CA GLN A 228 -11.73 19.59 -11.67
C GLN A 228 -11.32 18.14 -11.45
N LEU A 229 -11.35 17.70 -10.19
CA LEU A 229 -10.99 16.35 -9.78
C LEU A 229 -12.17 15.65 -9.08
N PRO A 230 -12.31 14.32 -9.22
CA PRO A 230 -13.35 13.58 -8.51
C PRO A 230 -13.15 13.68 -7.00
N ARG A 231 -14.24 13.73 -6.23
CA ARG A 231 -14.16 13.74 -4.75
C ARG A 231 -13.82 12.37 -4.13
N LEU A 232 -13.64 11.34 -4.96
CA LEU A 232 -13.17 10.02 -4.55
C LEU A 232 -11.93 9.66 -5.35
N PHE A 233 -10.86 9.31 -4.64
CA PHE A 233 -9.62 8.82 -5.23
C PHE A 233 -9.49 7.32 -4.96
N SER A 234 -9.05 6.56 -5.94
CA SER A 234 -8.75 5.14 -5.77
C SER A 234 -7.35 4.96 -5.20
N GLY A 235 -7.26 4.58 -3.92
CA GLY A 235 -6.00 4.32 -3.24
C GLY A 235 -5.43 2.95 -3.57
N LEU A 236 -4.16 2.90 -4.02
CA LEU A 236 -3.49 1.68 -4.49
C LEU A 236 -2.58 1.01 -3.44
N TRP A 237 -2.68 1.43 -2.18
CA TRP A 237 -1.81 0.95 -1.09
C TRP A 237 -1.87 -0.58 -0.87
N GLN A 238 -2.96 -1.25 -1.26
CA GLN A 238 -3.06 -2.72 -1.18
C GLN A 238 -2.13 -3.45 -2.17
N LEU A 239 -1.53 -2.77 -3.14
CA LEU A 239 -0.48 -3.34 -3.99
C LEU A 239 0.89 -3.40 -3.27
N SER A 240 1.03 -2.81 -2.08
CA SER A 240 2.28 -2.81 -1.29
C SER A 240 2.71 -4.20 -0.80
N SER A 241 1.79 -5.14 -0.64
CA SER A 241 2.10 -6.47 -0.14
C SER A 241 1.02 -7.49 -0.50
N PRO A 242 1.41 -8.75 -0.81
CA PRO A 242 0.53 -9.92 -0.88
C PRO A 242 -0.41 -10.12 0.32
N ALA A 243 -0.08 -9.56 1.49
CA ALA A 243 -0.94 -9.59 2.67
C ALA A 243 -2.33 -8.97 2.41
N TRP A 244 -2.46 -8.13 1.38
CA TRP A 244 -3.70 -7.49 0.97
C TRP A 244 -4.40 -8.16 -0.21
N GLY A 245 -3.95 -9.35 -0.60
CA GLY A 245 -4.43 -10.09 -1.76
C GLY A 245 -3.57 -9.87 -2.99
N ILE A 246 -3.72 -10.77 -3.95
CA ILE A 246 -2.87 -10.84 -5.15
C ILE A 246 -3.78 -11.07 -6.34
N ALA A 247 -3.50 -10.37 -7.43
CA ALA A 247 -4.19 -10.56 -8.70
C ALA A 247 -3.17 -10.53 -9.84
N PRO A 248 -3.41 -11.31 -10.92
CA PRO A 248 -2.65 -11.19 -12.15
C PRO A 248 -2.77 -9.79 -12.75
N ARG A 249 -1.73 -9.34 -13.46
CA ARG A 249 -1.69 -8.02 -14.11
C ARG A 249 -2.91 -7.76 -14.98
N SER A 250 -3.32 -8.70 -15.83
CA SER A 250 -4.47 -8.56 -16.72
C SER A 250 -5.76 -8.20 -15.97
N ARG A 251 -5.99 -8.82 -14.81
CA ARG A 251 -7.16 -8.55 -13.96
C ARG A 251 -7.08 -7.18 -13.30
N ILE A 252 -5.87 -6.74 -12.93
CA ILE A 252 -5.62 -5.38 -12.43
C ILE A 252 -5.89 -4.33 -13.52
N MET A 253 -5.40 -4.54 -14.75
CA MET A 253 -5.64 -3.64 -15.89
C MET A 253 -7.13 -3.52 -16.22
N GLN A 254 -7.86 -4.64 -16.27
CA GLN A 254 -9.32 -4.62 -16.43
C GLN A 254 -10.01 -3.84 -15.32
N GLN A 255 -9.50 -3.93 -14.09
CA GLN A 255 -10.05 -3.23 -12.95
C GLN A 255 -9.82 -1.71 -13.02
N PHE A 256 -8.68 -1.26 -13.54
CA PHE A 256 -8.46 0.15 -13.87
C PHE A 256 -9.48 0.63 -14.89
N SER A 257 -9.68 -0.11 -15.99
CA SER A 257 -10.69 0.26 -17.01
C SER A 257 -12.11 0.34 -16.43
N LYS A 258 -12.46 -0.52 -15.47
CA LYS A 258 -13.76 -0.47 -14.79
C LYS A 258 -13.91 0.78 -13.91
N HIS A 259 -12.88 1.13 -13.15
CA HIS A 259 -12.85 2.36 -12.34
C HIS A 259 -12.97 3.61 -13.21
N VAL A 260 -12.18 3.69 -14.29
CA VAL A 260 -12.23 4.81 -15.23
C VAL A 260 -13.61 4.91 -15.87
N GLY A 261 -14.16 3.79 -16.35
CA GLY A 261 -15.50 3.74 -16.92
C GLY A 261 -16.64 4.07 -15.93
N SER A 262 -16.39 4.05 -14.62
CA SER A 262 -17.34 4.49 -13.58
C SER A 262 -17.11 5.93 -13.10
N GLY A 263 -16.09 6.63 -13.63
CA GLY A 263 -15.75 8.01 -13.29
C GLY A 263 -14.71 8.16 -12.17
N LEU A 264 -14.16 7.05 -11.67
CA LEU A 264 -13.01 7.04 -10.75
C LEU A 264 -11.73 7.21 -11.56
N THR A 265 -11.41 8.45 -11.91
CA THR A 265 -10.27 8.81 -12.78
C THR A 265 -9.03 9.29 -12.03
N ALA A 266 -9.11 9.45 -10.71
CA ALA A 266 -7.98 9.87 -9.88
C ALA A 266 -7.48 8.72 -8.99
N PHE A 267 -6.17 8.49 -9.00
CA PHE A 267 -5.53 7.36 -8.33
C PHE A 267 -4.45 7.86 -7.37
N ASP A 268 -4.47 7.37 -6.13
CA ASP A 268 -3.45 7.65 -5.12
C ASP A 268 -2.50 6.46 -4.96
N MET A 269 -1.20 6.72 -4.98
CA MET A 269 -0.13 5.73 -4.86
C MET A 269 1.11 6.30 -4.16
N ALA A 270 2.18 5.51 -4.05
CA ALA A 270 3.43 5.92 -3.41
C ALA A 270 4.61 5.10 -3.94
N ASP A 271 5.81 5.65 -3.79
CA ASP A 271 7.09 5.00 -4.10
C ASP A 271 7.31 3.65 -3.39
N HIS A 272 6.72 3.46 -2.21
CA HIS A 272 6.85 2.23 -1.42
C HIS A 272 5.65 1.27 -1.54
N TYR A 273 4.68 1.56 -2.42
CA TYR A 273 3.52 0.69 -2.65
C TYR A 273 3.81 -0.40 -3.69
N GLY A 274 4.86 -1.20 -3.46
CA GLY A 274 5.23 -2.29 -4.36
C GLY A 274 5.34 -1.80 -5.81
N ASP A 275 4.56 -2.39 -6.70
CA ASP A 275 4.53 -2.09 -8.13
C ASP A 275 3.39 -1.14 -8.56
N ALA A 276 2.75 -0.42 -7.62
CA ALA A 276 1.60 0.43 -7.91
C ALA A 276 1.87 1.50 -8.99
N GLU A 277 3.01 2.20 -8.91
CA GLU A 277 3.39 3.21 -9.91
C GLU A 277 3.64 2.59 -11.29
N ILE A 278 4.27 1.42 -11.33
CA ILE A 278 4.58 0.68 -12.57
C ILE A 278 3.27 0.23 -13.24
N LEU A 279 2.37 -0.40 -12.48
CA LEU A 279 1.08 -0.87 -12.97
C LEU A 279 0.21 0.28 -13.48
N PHE A 280 0.10 1.37 -12.70
CA PHE A 280 -0.66 2.53 -13.14
C PHE A 280 -0.03 3.21 -14.36
N GLY A 281 1.31 3.33 -14.39
CA GLY A 281 2.04 3.89 -15.54
C GLY A 281 1.81 3.10 -16.82
N GLN A 282 1.86 1.77 -16.75
CA GLN A 282 1.50 0.88 -17.85
C GLN A 282 0.06 1.10 -18.31
N TYR A 283 -0.89 1.07 -17.38
CA TYR A 283 -2.31 1.31 -17.68
C TYR A 283 -2.52 2.65 -18.38
N ARG A 284 -2.01 3.74 -17.80
CA ARG A 284 -2.14 5.09 -18.37
C ARG A 284 -1.50 5.19 -19.75
N SER A 285 -0.32 4.58 -19.95
CA SER A 285 0.37 4.62 -21.25
C SER A 285 -0.37 3.85 -22.35
N ALA A 286 -1.14 2.83 -21.99
CA ALA A 286 -1.94 2.04 -22.92
C ALA A 286 -3.35 2.61 -23.14
N SER A 287 -3.84 3.46 -22.22
CA SER A 287 -5.19 4.04 -22.23
C SER A 287 -5.35 5.09 -23.33
N ASN A 288 -6.50 5.06 -24.01
CA ASN A 288 -6.88 6.11 -24.97
C ASN A 288 -7.35 7.40 -24.28
N TYR A 289 -7.49 7.38 -22.96
CA TYR A 289 -8.02 8.49 -22.15
C TYR A 289 -6.99 8.97 -21.12
N SER A 290 -5.71 8.81 -21.41
CA SER A 290 -4.59 9.16 -20.52
C SER A 290 -4.68 10.59 -19.97
N ASP A 291 -5.12 11.55 -20.78
CA ASP A 291 -5.32 12.96 -20.38
C ASP A 291 -6.43 13.17 -19.34
N SER A 292 -7.36 12.21 -19.21
CA SER A 292 -8.44 12.24 -18.22
C SER A 292 -8.05 11.58 -16.90
N LEU A 293 -6.88 10.93 -16.82
CA LEU A 293 -6.41 10.22 -15.64
C LEU A 293 -5.52 11.13 -14.79
N PHE A 294 -5.72 11.08 -13.47
CA PHE A 294 -4.96 11.88 -12.52
C PHE A 294 -4.14 10.99 -11.58
N ALA A 295 -2.82 11.15 -11.57
CA ALA A 295 -1.93 10.39 -10.68
C ALA A 295 -1.45 11.24 -9.50
N ALA A 296 -1.89 10.88 -8.29
CA ALA A 296 -1.33 11.39 -7.04
C ALA A 296 -0.34 10.37 -6.48
N THR A 297 0.95 10.66 -6.51
CA THR A 297 1.98 9.77 -5.97
C THR A 297 2.76 10.45 -4.84
N LYS A 298 3.46 9.67 -4.00
CA LYS A 298 4.26 10.19 -2.85
C LYS A 298 5.77 9.96 -2.94
N TYR A 299 6.56 10.98 -2.62
CA TYR A 299 7.97 10.81 -2.28
C TYR A 299 8.10 10.71 -0.75
N CYS A 300 8.46 9.51 -0.26
CA CYS A 300 8.53 9.19 1.15
C CYS A 300 9.97 9.09 1.66
N VAL A 301 10.31 9.96 2.61
CA VAL A 301 11.59 9.95 3.31
C VAL A 301 11.42 9.27 4.67
N PHE A 302 11.80 8.00 4.72
CA PHE A 302 11.74 7.12 5.91
C PHE A 302 13.09 6.93 6.61
N HIS A 303 14.17 7.41 6.02
CA HIS A 303 15.52 7.31 6.57
C HIS A 303 16.19 8.68 6.48
N PRO A 304 17.07 9.04 7.44
CA PRO A 304 17.81 10.29 7.37
C PRO A 304 18.57 10.41 6.04
N MET A 305 18.56 11.60 5.47
CA MET A 305 19.23 11.89 4.21
C MET A 305 19.78 13.31 4.18
N THR A 306 20.76 13.54 3.31
CA THR A 306 21.21 14.87 2.92
C THR A 306 20.35 15.35 1.76
N VAL A 307 19.72 16.50 1.92
CA VAL A 307 18.86 17.10 0.89
C VAL A 307 19.73 17.91 -0.07
N THR A 308 19.83 17.45 -1.31
CA THR A 308 20.47 18.19 -2.42
C THR A 308 19.54 18.24 -3.65
N PRO A 309 19.72 19.21 -4.55
CA PRO A 309 18.97 19.25 -5.81
C PRO A 309 19.05 17.94 -6.60
N GLU A 310 20.21 17.30 -6.64
CA GLU A 310 20.46 16.05 -7.37
C GLU A 310 19.72 14.87 -6.75
N ALA A 311 19.72 14.77 -5.41
CA ALA A 311 19.00 13.70 -4.71
C ALA A 311 17.49 13.81 -4.93
N ILE A 312 16.94 15.03 -4.89
CA ILE A 312 15.53 15.29 -5.16
C ILE A 312 15.19 15.00 -6.63
N ARG A 313 16.03 15.44 -7.57
CA ARG A 313 15.85 15.18 -9.01
C ARG A 313 15.81 13.69 -9.32
N ALA A 314 16.74 12.91 -8.74
CA ALA A 314 16.78 11.47 -8.93
C ALA A 314 15.48 10.78 -8.48
N LYS A 315 14.83 11.28 -7.41
CA LYS A 315 13.53 10.78 -6.97
C LYS A 315 12.41 11.16 -7.92
N ILE A 316 12.42 12.36 -8.50
CA ILE A 316 11.47 12.72 -9.55
C ILE A 316 11.67 11.85 -10.79
N ASP A 317 12.92 11.58 -11.20
CA ASP A 317 13.27 10.74 -12.36
C ASP A 317 12.68 9.32 -12.21
N GLU A 318 12.94 8.68 -11.07
CA GLU A 318 12.43 7.35 -10.70
C GLU A 318 10.90 7.25 -10.91
N ARG A 319 10.19 8.30 -10.50
CA ARG A 319 8.72 8.33 -10.49
C ARG A 319 8.15 8.62 -11.87
N CYS A 320 8.78 9.53 -12.61
CA CYS A 320 8.46 9.79 -14.02
C CYS A 320 8.62 8.51 -14.85
N GLN A 321 9.70 7.76 -14.63
CA GLN A 321 9.97 6.48 -15.28
C GLN A 321 8.87 5.45 -14.96
N ARG A 322 8.61 5.16 -13.67
CA ARG A 322 7.61 4.16 -13.28
C ARG A 322 6.21 4.49 -13.76
N LEU A 323 5.83 5.76 -13.66
CA LEU A 323 4.53 6.25 -14.12
C LEU A 323 4.48 6.45 -15.64
N ARG A 324 5.60 6.32 -16.36
CA ARG A 324 5.71 6.53 -17.80
C ARG A 324 5.15 7.89 -18.24
N THR A 325 5.64 8.96 -17.62
CA THR A 325 5.24 10.36 -17.91
C THR A 325 6.42 11.30 -17.78
N ASP A 326 6.38 12.39 -18.55
CA ASP A 326 7.33 13.49 -18.42
C ASP A 326 6.97 14.43 -17.25
N LYS A 327 5.73 14.37 -16.75
CA LYS A 327 5.22 15.23 -15.67
C LYS A 327 4.34 14.48 -14.69
N LEU A 328 4.56 14.72 -13.41
CA LEU A 328 3.78 14.21 -12.29
C LEU A 328 2.59 15.15 -12.02
N ASP A 329 1.37 14.60 -11.99
CA ASP A 329 0.16 15.41 -11.78
C ASP A 329 0.10 15.98 -10.37
N LEU A 330 0.31 15.14 -9.36
CA LEU A 330 0.49 15.56 -7.97
C LEU A 330 1.59 14.73 -7.30
N LEU A 331 2.64 15.42 -6.84
CA LEU A 331 3.70 14.85 -6.03
C LEU A 331 3.49 15.22 -4.57
N GLN A 332 3.24 14.23 -3.73
CA GLN A 332 2.99 14.41 -2.30
C GLN A 332 4.27 14.12 -1.51
N PHE A 333 4.79 15.08 -0.78
CA PHE A 333 6.00 14.91 0.01
C PHE A 333 5.68 14.38 1.40
N HIS A 334 6.32 13.28 1.79
CA HIS A 334 6.21 12.69 3.12
C HIS A 334 7.59 12.68 3.80
N TRP A 335 7.70 13.31 4.96
CA TRP A 335 8.95 13.47 5.71
C TRP A 335 8.77 13.00 7.15
N GLN A 336 9.67 12.14 7.65
CA GLN A 336 9.55 11.63 9.03
C GLN A 336 10.28 12.51 10.08
N PHE A 337 11.27 13.29 9.67
CA PHE A 337 12.23 13.93 10.59
C PHE A 337 11.89 15.40 10.85
N TYR A 338 10.80 15.69 11.56
CA TYR A 338 10.32 17.07 11.76
C TYR A 338 11.29 18.00 12.50
N ASN A 339 12.22 17.43 13.26
CA ASN A 339 13.29 18.20 13.90
C ASN A 339 14.40 18.63 12.93
N ASP A 340 14.45 18.04 11.73
CA ASP A 340 15.40 18.39 10.69
C ASP A 340 14.76 19.38 9.71
N PRO A 341 15.20 20.66 9.68
CA PRO A 341 14.60 21.70 8.83
C PRO A 341 14.81 21.48 7.32
N GLN A 342 15.64 20.51 6.90
CA GLN A 342 15.90 20.20 5.49
C GLN A 342 14.63 19.87 4.69
N TYR A 343 13.52 19.51 5.34
CA TYR A 343 12.24 19.30 4.67
C TYR A 343 11.79 20.53 3.85
N ILE A 344 12.10 21.75 4.31
CA ILE A 344 11.78 23.00 3.60
C ILE A 344 12.58 23.10 2.30
N ASP A 345 13.88 22.82 2.36
CA ASP A 345 14.74 22.85 1.18
C ASP A 345 14.36 21.76 0.18
N ALA A 346 13.99 20.57 0.67
CA ALA A 346 13.47 19.50 -0.18
C ALA A 346 12.23 19.95 -0.94
N MET A 347 11.26 20.55 -0.26
CA MET A 347 10.05 21.10 -0.89
C MET A 347 10.35 22.21 -1.90
N LYS A 348 11.33 23.07 -1.63
CA LYS A 348 11.77 24.10 -2.60
C LYS A 348 12.34 23.47 -3.86
N TYR A 349 13.19 22.45 -3.74
CA TYR A 349 13.72 21.74 -4.91
C TYR A 349 12.64 20.98 -5.67
N LEU A 350 11.69 20.35 -4.97
CA LEU A 350 10.53 19.70 -5.59
C LEU A 350 9.68 20.70 -6.39
N GLN A 351 9.41 21.88 -5.83
CA GLN A 351 8.65 22.95 -6.49
C GLN A 351 9.38 23.55 -7.70
N GLN A 352 10.72 23.61 -7.68
CA GLN A 352 11.53 24.17 -8.77
C GLN A 352 11.62 23.23 -9.98
N ASP A 353 11.42 21.92 -9.80
CA ASP A 353 11.44 20.97 -10.91
C ASP A 353 10.13 21.04 -11.70
N SER A 354 10.23 21.52 -12.94
CA SER A 354 9.09 21.73 -13.86
C SER A 354 8.26 20.48 -14.18
N ARG A 355 8.74 19.28 -13.81
CA ARG A 355 8.03 18.01 -13.98
C ARG A 355 7.02 17.78 -12.87
N VAL A 356 7.12 18.47 -11.73
CA VAL A 356 6.13 18.43 -10.65
C VAL A 356 5.06 19.49 -10.94
N LYS A 357 3.88 19.08 -11.45
CA LYS A 357 2.81 20.05 -11.76
C LYS A 357 2.23 20.67 -10.48
N HIS A 358 1.99 19.84 -9.47
CA HIS A 358 1.45 20.25 -8.17
C HIS A 358 2.22 19.55 -7.05
N LEU A 359 2.63 20.33 -6.04
CA LEU A 359 3.22 19.82 -4.81
C LEU A 359 2.13 19.70 -3.73
N GLY A 360 1.98 18.51 -3.18
CA GLY A 360 1.20 18.22 -1.99
C GLY A 360 2.09 17.74 -0.86
N LEU A 361 1.49 17.59 0.31
CA LEU A 361 2.11 17.00 1.51
C LEU A 361 1.41 15.70 1.87
N CYS A 362 2.06 14.87 2.69
CA CYS A 362 1.46 13.70 3.29
C CYS A 362 1.90 13.59 4.74
N ASN A 363 0.92 13.53 5.65
CA ASN A 363 1.06 13.47 7.10
C ASN A 363 1.72 14.70 7.76
N PHE A 364 1.76 15.86 7.09
CA PHE A 364 2.26 17.11 7.67
C PHE A 364 1.28 17.70 8.68
N ASP A 365 1.73 17.95 9.91
CA ASP A 365 0.95 18.70 10.90
C ASP A 365 0.80 20.19 10.49
N THR A 366 -0.14 20.88 11.14
CA THR A 366 -0.43 22.29 10.84
C THR A 366 0.78 23.20 11.04
N GLU A 367 1.62 22.96 12.05
CA GLU A 367 2.78 23.83 12.36
C GLU A 367 3.85 23.73 11.27
N HIS A 368 4.18 22.53 10.80
CA HIS A 368 5.17 22.33 9.75
C HIS A 368 4.64 22.76 8.38
N MET A 369 3.35 22.59 8.13
CA MET A 369 2.70 23.12 6.93
C MET A 369 2.71 24.66 6.92
N GLU A 370 2.49 25.31 8.07
CA GLU A 370 2.62 26.76 8.21
C GLU A 370 4.02 27.26 7.88
N LYS A 371 5.05 26.66 8.48
CA LYS A 371 6.46 26.96 8.19
C LYS A 371 6.82 26.79 6.70
N ALA A 372 6.26 25.76 6.05
CA ALA A 372 6.45 25.53 4.61
C ALA A 372 5.92 26.69 3.76
N ILE A 373 4.69 27.14 4.05
CA ILE A 373 4.03 28.24 3.33
C ILE A 373 4.76 29.56 3.59
N GLU A 374 5.12 29.86 4.84
CA GLU A 374 5.89 31.05 5.21
C GLU A 374 7.25 31.09 4.51
N SER A 375 7.81 29.93 4.18
CA SER A 375 9.06 29.79 3.42
C SER A 375 8.90 29.95 1.90
N GLY A 376 7.69 30.28 1.42
CA GLY A 376 7.38 30.51 0.00
C GLY A 376 7.09 29.25 -0.81
N VAL A 377 6.85 28.11 -0.15
CA VAL A 377 6.43 26.88 -0.83
C VAL A 377 4.92 26.91 -1.05
N LYS A 378 4.49 26.74 -2.29
CA LYS A 378 3.09 26.60 -2.69
C LYS A 378 2.65 25.15 -2.54
N ILE A 379 1.77 24.92 -1.57
CA ILE A 379 1.18 23.61 -1.30
C ILE A 379 -0.25 23.59 -1.82
N TYR A 380 -0.64 22.54 -2.55
CA TYR A 380 -2.00 22.37 -3.06
C TYR A 380 -2.84 21.42 -2.21
N THR A 381 -2.20 20.37 -1.68
CA THR A 381 -2.89 19.38 -0.86
C THR A 381 -2.07 18.97 0.36
N ASN A 382 -2.76 18.45 1.38
CA ASN A 382 -2.14 17.66 2.43
C ASN A 382 -2.94 16.36 2.60
N GLN A 383 -2.28 15.22 2.44
CA GLN A 383 -2.88 13.91 2.64
C GLN A 383 -2.76 13.49 4.09
N VAL A 384 -3.88 13.36 4.79
CA VAL A 384 -3.92 13.06 6.22
C VAL A 384 -4.98 12.02 6.55
N GLN A 385 -4.83 11.36 7.70
CA GLN A 385 -5.92 10.54 8.19
C GLN A 385 -7.08 11.43 8.65
N PHE A 386 -8.29 11.11 8.21
CA PHE A 386 -9.50 11.77 8.69
C PHE A 386 -10.70 10.81 8.62
N SER A 387 -11.33 10.58 9.77
CA SER A 387 -12.52 9.74 9.92
C SER A 387 -13.37 10.22 11.11
N LEU A 388 -14.51 9.57 11.34
CA LEU A 388 -15.31 9.77 12.57
C LEU A 388 -14.55 9.42 13.86
N ILE A 389 -13.54 8.55 13.77
CA ILE A 389 -12.71 8.09 14.91
C ILE A 389 -11.45 8.94 15.06
N ASP A 390 -10.96 9.46 13.96
CA ASP A 390 -9.81 10.36 13.92
C ASP A 390 -10.22 11.69 13.30
N SER A 391 -10.72 12.58 14.15
CA SER A 391 -11.17 13.92 13.79
C SER A 391 -10.17 15.01 14.22
N ARG A 392 -8.92 14.64 14.54
CA ARG A 392 -7.85 15.58 14.91
C ARG A 392 -7.66 16.72 13.90
N PRO A 393 -7.78 16.51 12.57
CA PRO A 393 -7.71 17.61 11.61
C PRO A 393 -8.71 18.76 11.87
N THR A 394 -9.85 18.48 12.54
CA THR A 394 -10.87 19.50 12.83
C THR A 394 -10.44 20.55 13.85
N VAL A 395 -9.38 20.29 14.62
CA VAL A 395 -8.96 21.17 15.71
C VAL A 395 -8.23 22.41 15.21
N LYS A 396 -7.30 22.27 14.25
CA LYS A 396 -6.51 23.38 13.69
C LYS A 396 -6.36 23.30 12.17
N MET A 397 -6.12 22.10 11.64
CA MET A 397 -5.76 21.91 10.24
C MET A 397 -6.86 22.35 9.27
N VAL A 398 -8.12 22.02 9.54
CA VAL A 398 -9.26 22.40 8.68
C VAL A 398 -9.33 23.91 8.49
N GLU A 399 -9.22 24.69 9.56
CA GLU A 399 -9.23 26.16 9.51
C GLU A 399 -8.04 26.69 8.70
N PHE A 400 -6.84 26.17 8.98
CA PHE A 400 -5.62 26.57 8.29
C PHE A 400 -5.69 26.27 6.79
N CYS A 401 -6.14 25.07 6.41
CA CYS A 401 -6.29 24.66 5.02
C CYS A 401 -7.32 25.50 4.27
N ASN A 402 -8.45 25.83 4.90
CA ASN A 402 -9.44 26.73 4.32
C ASN A 402 -8.87 28.12 4.05
N LYS A 403 -8.15 28.70 5.03
CA LYS A 403 -7.52 30.03 4.91
C LYS A 403 -6.49 30.11 3.78
N ASN A 404 -5.75 29.02 3.55
CA ASN A 404 -4.66 28.96 2.57
C ASN A 404 -5.05 28.29 1.24
N ASN A 405 -6.32 27.96 1.05
CA ASN A 405 -6.82 27.23 -0.13
C ASN A 405 -6.07 25.90 -0.41
N ILE A 406 -5.79 25.15 0.67
CA ILE A 406 -5.19 23.81 0.61
C ILE A 406 -6.30 22.78 0.75
N LYS A 407 -6.28 21.75 -0.08
CA LYS A 407 -7.25 20.65 0.00
C LYS A 407 -6.70 19.47 0.81
N LEU A 408 -7.52 18.92 1.70
CA LEU A 408 -7.23 17.65 2.34
C LEU A 408 -7.59 16.50 1.41
N LEU A 409 -6.66 15.56 1.26
CA LEU A 409 -6.92 14.24 0.68
C LEU A 409 -6.92 13.23 1.82
N THR A 410 -8.05 12.61 2.12
CA THR A 410 -8.17 11.88 3.39
C THR A 410 -8.05 10.38 3.19
N TYR A 411 -7.18 9.72 3.96
CA TYR A 411 -7.12 8.26 4.03
C TYR A 411 -7.65 7.78 5.39
N GLY A 412 -7.79 6.45 5.54
CA GLY A 412 -8.22 5.84 6.79
C GLY A 412 -9.68 6.15 7.17
N THR A 413 -10.43 6.83 6.30
CA THR A 413 -11.83 7.22 6.50
C THR A 413 -12.73 6.05 6.88
N LEU A 414 -12.45 4.85 6.34
CA LEU A 414 -13.21 3.63 6.62
C LEU A 414 -12.53 2.67 7.61
N LEU A 415 -11.41 3.07 8.23
CA LEU A 415 -10.71 2.30 9.27
C LEU A 415 -10.32 0.87 8.82
N GLY A 416 -9.80 0.74 7.60
CA GLY A 416 -9.47 -0.57 7.02
C GLY A 416 -10.71 -1.45 6.73
N GLY A 417 -11.91 -0.87 6.77
CA GLY A 417 -13.19 -1.53 6.56
C GLY A 417 -13.94 -1.88 7.85
N LEU A 418 -13.60 -1.26 9.00
CA LEU A 418 -14.35 -1.39 10.27
C LEU A 418 -15.62 -0.54 10.29
N LEU A 419 -15.67 0.58 9.56
CA LEU A 419 -16.88 1.37 9.34
C LEU A 419 -17.69 0.78 8.18
N ALA A 420 -18.29 -0.40 8.40
CA ALA A 420 -19.08 -1.11 7.40
C ALA A 420 -20.18 -1.98 8.04
N GLU A 421 -21.23 -2.28 7.27
CA GLU A 421 -22.42 -3.04 7.63
C GLU A 421 -22.11 -4.34 8.36
N LYS A 422 -21.10 -5.06 7.88
CA LYS A 422 -20.73 -6.38 8.38
C LYS A 422 -20.30 -6.37 9.85
N TRP A 423 -19.95 -5.20 10.40
CA TRP A 423 -19.51 -5.01 11.79
C TRP A 423 -20.62 -4.55 12.73
N VAL A 424 -21.80 -4.18 12.21
CA VAL A 424 -22.93 -3.75 13.05
C VAL A 424 -23.42 -4.93 13.88
N GLY A 425 -23.51 -4.74 15.21
CA GLY A 425 -23.96 -5.75 16.16
C GLY A 425 -22.99 -6.92 16.33
N LYS A 426 -21.71 -6.72 16.01
CA LYS A 426 -20.66 -7.74 16.19
C LYS A 426 -19.85 -7.49 17.46
N GLU A 427 -19.41 -8.58 18.07
CA GLU A 427 -18.38 -8.55 19.11
C GLU A 427 -17.06 -7.99 18.57
N ALA A 428 -16.21 -7.52 19.48
CA ALA A 428 -14.89 -7.01 19.13
C ALA A 428 -14.10 -8.10 18.39
N PRO A 429 -13.46 -7.78 17.26
CA PRO A 429 -12.69 -8.76 16.53
C PRO A 429 -11.50 -9.26 17.35
N ASP A 430 -11.19 -10.54 17.20
CA ASP A 430 -9.95 -11.10 17.73
C ASP A 430 -8.75 -10.52 16.96
N LEU A 431 -7.92 -9.75 17.66
CA LEU A 431 -6.70 -9.14 17.14
C LEU A 431 -5.70 -10.15 16.58
N TYR A 432 -5.80 -11.41 16.98
CA TYR A 432 -4.87 -12.47 16.63
C TYR A 432 -5.41 -13.43 15.58
N ALA A 433 -6.67 -13.27 15.16
CA ALA A 433 -7.24 -14.04 14.07
C ALA A 433 -6.44 -13.87 12.77
N GLU A 434 -6.38 -14.92 11.96
CA GLU A 434 -5.66 -14.91 10.68
C GLU A 434 -6.27 -13.91 9.67
N THR A 435 -7.57 -13.64 9.81
CA THR A 435 -8.29 -12.64 9.00
C THR A 435 -7.94 -11.20 9.38
N MET A 436 -7.23 -11.00 10.49
CA MET A 436 -6.85 -9.69 10.98
C MET A 436 -5.60 -9.18 10.27
N THR A 437 -5.80 -8.19 9.40
CA THR A 437 -4.72 -7.54 8.66
C THR A 437 -3.97 -6.51 9.53
N PRO A 438 -2.73 -6.12 9.17
CA PRO A 438 -1.99 -5.10 9.92
C PRO A 438 -2.75 -3.79 10.09
N SER A 439 -3.44 -3.31 9.05
CA SER A 439 -4.23 -2.07 9.12
C SER A 439 -5.42 -2.23 10.07
N LEU A 440 -6.15 -3.34 10.03
CA LEU A 440 -7.31 -3.55 10.91
C LEU A 440 -6.89 -3.54 12.39
N ARG A 441 -5.72 -4.12 12.74
CA ARG A 441 -5.17 -4.03 14.11
C ARG A 441 -4.90 -2.58 14.51
N LYS A 442 -4.27 -1.81 13.63
CA LYS A 442 -3.97 -0.39 13.86
C LYS A 442 -5.26 0.39 14.13
N TYR A 443 -6.24 0.27 13.25
CA TYR A 443 -7.50 0.99 13.40
C TYR A 443 -8.33 0.52 14.60
N PHE A 444 -8.26 -0.77 14.95
CA PHE A 444 -8.87 -1.26 16.18
C PHE A 444 -8.25 -0.60 17.42
N ALA A 445 -6.92 -0.46 17.48
CA ALA A 445 -6.26 0.25 18.57
C ALA A 445 -6.72 1.73 18.64
N MET A 446 -6.94 2.38 17.50
CA MET A 446 -7.51 3.73 17.47
C MET A 446 -8.93 3.79 18.00
N ILE A 447 -9.78 2.82 17.66
CA ILE A 447 -11.13 2.69 18.23
C ILE A 447 -11.06 2.54 19.75
N GLN A 448 -10.12 1.73 20.26
CA GLN A 448 -9.93 1.59 21.70
C GLN A 448 -9.58 2.93 22.37
N ASN A 449 -8.66 3.70 21.78
CA ASN A 449 -8.28 5.01 22.30
C ASN A 449 -9.42 6.05 22.18
N TRP A 450 -10.25 5.95 21.15
CA TRP A 450 -11.33 6.90 20.87
C TRP A 450 -12.54 6.74 21.80
N GLY A 451 -12.89 5.52 22.18
CA GLY A 451 -14.06 5.28 23.04
C GLY A 451 -14.40 3.81 23.27
N GLY A 452 -13.55 2.90 22.80
CA GLY A 452 -13.76 1.47 22.92
C GLY A 452 -14.78 0.92 21.91
N TRP A 453 -14.79 -0.41 21.83
CA TRP A 453 -15.72 -1.13 20.95
C TRP A 453 -17.21 -0.88 21.26
N PRO A 454 -17.66 -0.75 22.53
CA PRO A 454 -19.06 -0.47 22.82
C PRO A 454 -19.56 0.84 22.22
N LEU A 455 -18.84 1.96 22.41
CA LEU A 455 -19.22 3.24 21.82
C LEU A 455 -19.12 3.20 20.28
N PHE A 456 -18.13 2.47 19.74
CA PHE A 456 -18.03 2.23 18.30
C PHE A 456 -19.24 1.48 17.74
N GLN A 457 -19.81 0.51 18.47
CA GLN A 457 -21.05 -0.15 18.08
C GLN A 457 -22.24 0.82 18.10
N GLU A 458 -22.34 1.70 19.09
CA GLU A 458 -23.38 2.74 19.10
C GLU A 458 -23.26 3.69 17.89
N LEU A 459 -22.02 4.05 17.51
CA LEU A 459 -21.75 4.80 16.28
C LEU A 459 -22.23 4.02 15.05
N LEU A 460 -21.85 2.75 14.91
CA LEU A 460 -22.25 1.91 13.77
C LEU A 460 -23.78 1.78 13.64
N HIS A 461 -24.52 1.62 14.74
CA HIS A 461 -25.98 1.60 14.70
C HIS A 461 -26.57 2.96 14.30
N THR A 462 -25.98 4.06 14.76
CA THR A 462 -26.37 5.42 14.38
C THR A 462 -26.16 5.64 12.89
N LEU A 463 -24.99 5.29 12.37
CA LEU A 463 -24.67 5.36 10.94
C LEU A 463 -25.58 4.45 10.11
N GLN A 464 -25.93 3.25 10.60
CA GLN A 464 -26.87 2.36 9.91
C GLN A 464 -28.28 2.95 9.84
N LYS A 465 -28.74 3.63 10.89
CA LYS A 465 -30.03 4.33 10.89
C LYS A 465 -30.05 5.44 9.85
N ILE A 466 -28.99 6.25 9.78
CA ILE A 466 -28.83 7.31 8.77
C ILE A 466 -28.74 6.71 7.37
N GLY A 467 -27.98 5.62 7.20
CA GLY A 467 -27.85 4.91 5.93
C GLY A 467 -29.19 4.42 5.40
N ARG A 468 -30.05 3.85 6.27
CA ARG A 468 -31.43 3.45 5.90
C ARG A 468 -32.29 4.64 5.46
N LYS A 469 -32.14 5.80 6.10
CA LYS A 469 -32.88 7.03 5.74
C LYS A 469 -32.51 7.53 4.34
N HIS A 470 -31.23 7.46 3.98
CA HIS A 470 -30.71 7.93 2.68
C HIS A 470 -30.53 6.83 1.62
N ASN A 471 -30.89 5.58 1.95
CA ASN A 471 -30.72 4.40 1.10
C ASN A 471 -29.24 4.18 0.66
N VAL A 472 -28.34 4.27 1.63
CA VAL A 472 -26.88 4.08 1.47
C VAL A 472 -26.30 3.30 2.65
N SER A 473 -25.04 2.89 2.55
CA SER A 473 -24.39 2.12 3.61
C SER A 473 -23.79 2.96 4.74
N VAL A 474 -23.46 2.31 5.86
CA VAL A 474 -22.62 2.81 6.95
C VAL A 474 -21.32 3.40 6.39
N SER A 475 -20.70 2.69 5.44
CA SER A 475 -19.47 3.15 4.77
C SER A 475 -19.71 4.45 4.00
N ASN A 476 -20.85 4.57 3.33
CA ASN A 476 -21.23 5.79 2.63
C ASN A 476 -21.47 6.96 3.58
N VAL A 477 -22.21 6.75 4.67
CA VAL A 477 -22.46 7.79 5.69
C VAL A 477 -21.16 8.29 6.30
N ALA A 478 -20.26 7.37 6.68
CA ALA A 478 -18.95 7.74 7.23
C ALA A 478 -18.09 8.53 6.23
N THR A 479 -18.11 8.13 4.96
CA THR A 479 -17.39 8.83 3.89
C THR A 479 -17.99 10.21 3.63
N ARG A 480 -19.32 10.31 3.56
CA ARG A 480 -20.05 11.56 3.35
C ARG A 480 -19.76 12.58 4.45
N TRP A 481 -19.72 12.13 5.71
CA TRP A 481 -19.39 13.00 6.84
C TRP A 481 -18.02 13.68 6.66
N VAL A 482 -17.00 12.95 6.19
CA VAL A 482 -15.68 13.54 5.89
C VAL A 482 -15.72 14.45 4.67
N LEU A 483 -16.43 14.06 3.61
CA LEU A 483 -16.59 14.89 2.42
C LEU A 483 -17.37 16.20 2.68
N ASP A 484 -18.17 16.31 3.74
CA ASP A 484 -18.91 17.53 4.04
C ASP A 484 -18.03 18.68 4.57
N PHE A 485 -16.77 18.41 4.93
CA PHE A 485 -15.81 19.45 5.30
C PHE A 485 -15.32 20.21 4.04
N PRO A 486 -15.44 21.56 3.96
CA PRO A 486 -15.08 22.32 2.76
C PRO A 486 -13.61 22.21 2.31
N CYS A 487 -12.70 21.97 3.25
CA CYS A 487 -11.28 21.75 2.94
C CYS A 487 -11.02 20.36 2.35
N VAL A 488 -11.91 19.38 2.54
CA VAL A 488 -11.72 18.02 2.01
C VAL A 488 -12.02 18.01 0.52
N GLY A 489 -10.95 17.89 -0.28
CA GLY A 489 -11.04 17.74 -1.72
C GLY A 489 -11.57 16.36 -2.07
N ALA A 490 -10.91 15.31 -1.57
CA ALA A 490 -11.31 13.94 -1.83
C ALA A 490 -11.05 12.98 -0.67
N VAL A 491 -11.87 11.93 -0.59
CA VAL A 491 -11.60 10.74 0.22
C VAL A 491 -10.90 9.69 -0.64
N ILE A 492 -9.77 9.18 -0.14
CA ILE A 492 -9.03 8.08 -0.75
C ILE A 492 -9.62 6.76 -0.26
N VAL A 493 -10.29 6.04 -1.15
CA VAL A 493 -10.87 4.73 -0.84
C VAL A 493 -9.96 3.64 -1.40
N GLY A 494 -9.54 2.71 -0.54
CA GLY A 494 -8.62 1.66 -0.93
C GLY A 494 -9.23 0.69 -1.94
N ALA A 495 -8.56 0.49 -3.08
CA ALA A 495 -8.96 -0.42 -4.13
C ALA A 495 -8.08 -1.68 -4.13
N ARG A 496 -8.65 -2.84 -3.80
CA ARG A 496 -7.96 -4.14 -3.91
C ARG A 496 -8.01 -4.60 -5.36
N MET A 497 -7.24 -3.94 -6.22
CA MET A 497 -7.26 -4.10 -7.67
C MET A 497 -7.16 -5.58 -8.09
N GLY A 498 -8.14 -6.05 -8.86
CA GLY A 498 -8.23 -7.44 -9.31
C GLY A 498 -8.52 -8.49 -8.21
N VAL A 499 -8.69 -8.09 -6.95
CA VAL A 499 -9.00 -9.01 -5.84
C VAL A 499 -10.46 -8.88 -5.40
N SER A 500 -10.92 -7.66 -5.18
CA SER A 500 -12.31 -7.38 -4.81
C SER A 500 -12.74 -6.03 -5.32
N GLU A 501 -14.00 -5.94 -5.74
CA GLU A 501 -14.56 -4.77 -6.40
C GLU A 501 -15.67 -4.14 -5.55
N GLN A 502 -15.58 -2.83 -5.31
CA GLN A 502 -16.51 -2.07 -4.46
C GLN A 502 -16.80 -0.66 -5.04
N SER A 503 -16.52 -0.38 -6.31
CA SER A 503 -16.64 0.98 -6.86
C SER A 503 -18.06 1.51 -6.84
N GLN A 504 -19.06 0.68 -7.14
CA GLN A 504 -20.46 1.11 -7.10
C GLN A 504 -20.87 1.52 -5.69
N GLU A 505 -20.49 0.72 -4.70
CA GLU A 505 -20.70 1.02 -3.29
C GLU A 505 -19.99 2.32 -2.89
N ASN A 506 -18.72 2.49 -3.26
CA ASN A 506 -17.97 3.72 -2.96
C ASN A 506 -18.59 4.95 -3.62
N LEU A 507 -19.05 4.84 -4.88
CA LEU A 507 -19.70 5.92 -5.61
C LEU A 507 -21.04 6.34 -4.98
N ALA A 508 -21.72 5.46 -4.26
CA ALA A 508 -22.94 5.78 -3.51
C ALA A 508 -22.69 6.73 -2.32
N SER A 509 -21.44 7.07 -2.01
CA SER A 509 -21.09 8.16 -1.09
C SER A 509 -21.37 9.56 -1.65
N LEU A 510 -21.67 9.67 -2.95
CA LEU A 510 -21.88 10.94 -3.66
C LEU A 510 -23.35 11.14 -4.05
N GLY A 511 -23.74 12.38 -4.33
CA GLY A 511 -25.07 12.74 -4.85
C GLY A 511 -26.16 12.90 -3.78
N TRP A 512 -25.78 12.92 -2.50
CA TRP A 512 -26.67 13.17 -1.36
C TRP A 512 -25.88 13.91 -0.26
N SER A 513 -26.57 14.36 0.79
CA SER A 513 -25.95 15.10 1.91
C SER A 513 -26.57 14.70 3.24
N LEU A 514 -25.78 14.78 4.31
CA LEU A 514 -26.28 14.66 5.68
C LEU A 514 -27.10 15.91 6.03
N ASP A 515 -28.29 15.72 6.58
CA ASP A 515 -29.07 16.85 7.10
C ASP A 515 -28.74 17.17 8.57
N ALA A 516 -29.36 18.22 9.11
CA ALA A 516 -29.08 18.68 10.46
C ALA A 516 -29.37 17.62 11.53
N ASP A 517 -30.41 16.79 11.35
CA ASP A 517 -30.75 15.73 12.29
C ASP A 517 -29.69 14.63 12.26
N ASP A 518 -29.19 14.27 11.07
CA ASP A 518 -28.12 13.28 10.92
C ASP A 518 -26.83 13.75 11.61
N GLN A 519 -26.47 15.02 11.42
CA GLN A 519 -25.31 15.62 12.05
C GLN A 519 -25.44 15.64 13.58
N VAL A 520 -26.60 15.99 14.12
CA VAL A 520 -26.87 15.95 15.57
C VAL A 520 -26.74 14.54 16.13
N LEU A 521 -27.26 13.53 15.42
CA LEU A 521 -27.16 12.13 15.85
C LEU A 521 -25.70 11.65 15.88
N ILE A 522 -24.91 11.97 14.86
CA ILE A 522 -23.48 11.65 14.83
C ILE A 522 -22.75 12.39 15.95
N GLN A 523 -22.99 13.70 16.09
CA GLN A 523 -22.29 14.55 17.04
C GLN A 523 -22.54 14.11 18.50
N ALA A 524 -23.76 13.66 18.83
CA ALA A 524 -24.08 13.12 20.15
C ALA A 524 -23.23 11.89 20.54
N ILE A 525 -22.82 11.08 19.56
CA ILE A 525 -21.88 9.97 19.81
C ILE A 525 -20.45 10.49 19.92
N LEU A 526 -20.04 11.39 19.02
CA LEU A 526 -18.68 11.96 19.03
C LEU A 526 -18.37 12.73 20.33
N ASP A 527 -19.35 13.39 20.93
CA ASP A 527 -19.19 14.14 22.20
C ASP A 527 -18.91 13.23 23.41
N ARG A 528 -19.18 11.93 23.30
CA ARG A 528 -18.89 10.92 24.33
C ARG A 528 -17.54 10.23 24.11
N SER A 529 -16.84 10.57 23.04
CA SER A 529 -15.53 10.00 22.68
C SER A 529 -14.39 10.82 23.26
N SER A 530 -13.22 10.21 23.38
CA SER A 530 -11.97 10.84 23.81
C SER A 530 -11.25 11.59 22.67
N ARG A 531 -11.99 12.13 21.69
CA ARG A 531 -11.39 12.72 20.47
C ARG A 531 -10.53 13.95 20.76
N ALA A 532 -10.84 14.71 21.82
CA ALA A 532 -10.05 15.87 22.22
C ALA A 532 -8.71 15.43 22.84
N GLU A 533 -8.76 14.44 23.72
CA GLU A 533 -7.61 13.82 24.36
C GLU A 533 -6.71 13.11 23.33
N MET A 534 -7.28 12.58 22.25
CA MET A 534 -6.50 12.04 21.12
C MET A 534 -5.65 13.13 20.46
N PHE A 535 -6.16 14.35 20.30
CA PHE A 535 -5.35 15.47 19.78
C PHE A 535 -4.27 15.89 20.78
N GLU A 536 -4.60 15.96 22.07
CA GLU A 536 -3.63 16.33 23.11
C GLU A 536 -2.48 15.32 23.24
N SER A 537 -2.79 14.02 23.11
CA SER A 537 -1.83 12.93 23.27
C SER A 537 -1.06 12.59 21.99
N LEU A 538 -1.69 12.66 20.82
CA LEU A 538 -1.10 12.26 19.54
C LEU A 538 -0.69 13.45 18.66
N GLY A 539 -1.04 14.68 19.05
CA GLY A 539 -0.86 15.88 18.23
C GLY A 539 -1.89 15.97 17.10
N ASP A 540 -1.59 16.78 16.09
CA ASP A 540 -2.49 17.06 14.97
C ASP A 540 -2.58 15.88 13.99
N CYS A 541 -1.49 15.54 13.30
CA CYS A 541 -1.38 14.33 12.51
C CYS A 541 0.07 13.86 12.36
N GLY A 542 0.25 12.58 12.00
CA GLY A 542 1.50 12.07 11.43
C GLY A 542 2.43 11.36 12.41
N GLY A 543 2.29 11.51 13.73
CA GLY A 543 3.12 10.79 14.70
C GLY A 543 3.06 9.26 14.55
N GLU A 544 1.86 8.74 14.35
CA GLU A 544 1.59 7.30 14.26
C GLU A 544 1.71 6.71 12.84
N TYR A 545 1.97 7.54 11.83
CA TYR A 545 2.16 7.15 10.42
C TYR A 545 3.58 7.42 9.89
N ARG A 546 4.38 8.17 10.64
CA ARG A 546 5.84 8.13 10.58
C ARG A 546 6.32 6.89 11.34
#